data_AF-H9UKW1-F1
#
_entry.id   AF-H9UKW1-F1
#
_cell.length_a   1.000
_cell.length_b   1.000
_cell.length_c   1.000
_cell.angle_alpha   90.00
_cell.angle_beta   90.00
_cell.angle_gamma   90.00
#
_symmetry.space_group_name_H-M   'P 1'
#
loop_
_entity.id
_entity.type
_entity.pdbx_description
1 polymer ?
#
loop_
_entity_poly.entity_id
_entity_poly.type
_entity_poly.pdbx_seq_one_letter_code
_entity_poly.pdbx_strand_id
1 'polypeptide(L)'
;MMNGLNIQQVHGDQFSLLRTHQTHLAAPGDSPQQPESAGFGNMLMNSLKEVNTLQNEAAELSVTAALNPDKVDAHDVTIATAKAELALNLTKNVVDRVVQGYKDIINLR
;
A
#
# COMPACT_ATOMS: atom_id res chain seq x y z
N MET A 1 -12.96 -67.96 -19.38
CA MET A 1 -13.53 -67.16 -18.27
C MET A 1 -12.45 -66.20 -17.77
N MET A 2 -12.86 -65.02 -17.30
CA MET A 2 -12.07 -63.85 -16.82
C MET A 2 -11.51 -62.89 -17.89
N ASN A 3 -12.32 -61.86 -18.17
CA ASN A 3 -11.95 -60.64 -18.88
C ASN A 3 -11.28 -59.69 -17.87
N GLY A 4 -10.00 -59.36 -18.07
CA GLY A 4 -9.24 -58.47 -17.21
C GLY A 4 -9.78 -57.04 -17.28
N LEU A 5 -10.04 -56.42 -16.13
CA LEU A 5 -10.54 -55.06 -16.01
C LEU A 5 -9.55 -54.08 -16.64
N ASN A 6 -10.01 -53.35 -17.66
CA ASN A 6 -9.24 -52.35 -18.38
C ASN A 6 -9.14 -51.08 -17.52
N ILE A 7 -7.93 -50.80 -17.02
CA ILE A 7 -7.59 -49.64 -16.17
C ILE A 7 -7.81 -48.26 -16.83
N GLN A 8 -8.14 -48.18 -18.13
CA GLN A 8 -8.55 -46.92 -18.76
C GLN A 8 -10.04 -46.55 -18.54
N GLN A 9 -10.85 -47.43 -17.93
CA GLN A 9 -12.31 -47.21 -17.82
C GLN A 9 -12.76 -46.64 -16.47
N VAL A 10 -11.87 -46.45 -15.49
CA VAL A 10 -12.23 -45.86 -14.20
C VAL A 10 -12.11 -44.34 -14.30
N HIS A 11 -13.15 -43.69 -14.81
CA HIS A 11 -13.32 -42.26 -14.63
C HIS A 11 -14.01 -42.06 -13.29
N GLY A 12 -13.27 -41.49 -12.33
CA GLY A 12 -13.85 -41.09 -11.03
C GLY A 12 -14.93 -40.04 -11.23
N ASP A 13 -15.97 -40.11 -10.41
CA ASP A 13 -17.08 -39.17 -10.44
C ASP A 13 -16.55 -37.76 -10.07
N GLN A 14 -16.48 -36.87 -11.05
CA GLN A 14 -15.98 -35.51 -10.85
C GLN A 14 -17.09 -34.65 -10.25
N PHE A 15 -17.16 -34.61 -8.93
CA PHE A 15 -18.03 -33.67 -8.23
C PHE A 15 -17.49 -32.25 -8.41
N SER A 16 -18.20 -31.41 -9.18
CA SER A 16 -17.90 -29.99 -9.26
C SER A 16 -18.41 -29.29 -8.00
N LEU A 17 -17.47 -28.80 -7.19
CA LEU A 17 -17.82 -28.00 -6.01
C LEU A 17 -18.23 -26.60 -6.49
N LEU A 18 -19.54 -26.36 -6.56
CA LEU A 18 -20.09 -25.02 -6.78
C LEU A 18 -19.75 -24.15 -5.56
N ARG A 19 -19.02 -23.05 -5.76
CA ARG A 19 -18.67 -22.13 -4.67
C ARG A 19 -19.93 -21.43 -4.16
N THR A 20 -20.35 -21.75 -2.93
CA THR A 20 -21.48 -21.09 -2.25
C THR A 20 -21.12 -19.76 -1.58
N HIS A 21 -19.83 -19.54 -1.26
CA HIS A 21 -19.33 -18.36 -0.55
C HIS A 21 -17.93 -17.96 -1.01
N GLN A 22 -17.65 -16.65 -1.06
CA GLN A 22 -16.42 -16.05 -1.58
C GLN A 22 -15.13 -16.43 -0.83
N THR A 23 -15.24 -16.95 0.40
CA THR A 23 -14.12 -17.41 1.23
C THR A 23 -13.82 -18.90 1.10
N HIS A 24 -14.61 -19.66 0.33
CA HIS A 24 -14.39 -21.09 0.12
C HIS A 24 -13.31 -21.35 -0.92
N LEU A 25 -12.60 -22.48 -0.76
CA LEU A 25 -11.51 -22.89 -1.63
C LEU A 25 -11.91 -22.82 -3.12
N ALA A 26 -11.12 -22.07 -3.87
CA ALA A 26 -11.14 -22.00 -5.32
C ALA A 26 -10.88 -23.37 -5.95
N ALA A 27 -11.59 -23.66 -7.05
CA ALA A 27 -11.17 -24.72 -7.96
C ALA A 27 -9.80 -24.38 -8.57
N PRO A 28 -8.97 -25.38 -8.95
CA PRO A 28 -7.70 -25.13 -9.60
C PRO A 28 -7.92 -24.32 -10.88
N GLY A 29 -7.41 -23.07 -10.93
CA GLY A 29 -7.62 -22.14 -12.04
C GLY A 29 -8.24 -20.80 -11.62
N ASP A 30 -8.87 -20.74 -10.45
CA ASP A 30 -9.43 -19.51 -9.90
C ASP A 30 -8.37 -18.82 -9.03
N SER A 31 -7.35 -18.26 -9.69
CA SER A 31 -6.35 -17.42 -9.03
C SER A 31 -7.06 -16.12 -8.64
N PRO A 32 -7.11 -15.74 -7.35
CA PRO A 32 -7.62 -14.42 -6.99
C PRO A 32 -6.78 -13.40 -7.76
N GLN A 33 -7.44 -12.58 -8.59
CA GLN A 33 -6.80 -11.41 -9.18
C GLN A 33 -6.22 -10.61 -8.02
N GLN A 34 -4.91 -10.67 -7.87
CA GLN A 34 -4.20 -9.90 -6.89
C GLN A 34 -4.51 -8.45 -7.27
N PRO A 35 -5.16 -7.64 -6.40
CA PRO A 35 -5.41 -6.26 -6.72
C PRO A 35 -4.06 -5.67 -7.08
N GLU A 36 -3.99 -5.04 -8.27
CA GLU A 36 -2.83 -4.30 -8.78
C GLU A 36 -2.32 -3.44 -7.63
N SER A 37 -1.35 -3.96 -6.91
CA SER A 37 -0.85 -3.33 -5.70
C SER A 37 -0.11 -2.14 -6.22
N ALA A 38 -0.61 -0.93 -5.94
CA ALA A 38 0.04 0.29 -6.39
C ALA A 38 1.54 0.16 -6.10
N GLY A 39 2.36 0.12 -7.16
CA GLY A 39 3.78 -0.18 -7.02
C GLY A 39 4.41 0.77 -5.99
N PHE A 40 5.47 0.32 -5.31
CA PHE A 40 6.14 1.10 -4.27
C PHE A 40 6.40 2.57 -4.68
N GLY A 41 6.78 2.82 -5.94
CA GLY A 41 6.97 4.17 -6.46
C GLY A 41 5.71 5.04 -6.46
N ASN A 42 4.54 4.47 -6.77
CA ASN A 42 3.26 5.17 -6.68
C ASN A 42 2.89 5.47 -5.23
N MET A 43 3.09 4.51 -4.31
CA MET A 43 2.88 4.74 -2.88
C MET A 43 3.79 5.85 -2.36
N LEU A 44 5.08 5.80 -2.69
CA LEU A 44 6.06 6.81 -2.30
C LEU A 44 5.68 8.19 -2.86
N MET A 45 5.32 8.28 -4.14
CA MET A 45 4.88 9.55 -4.75
C MET A 45 3.63 10.10 -4.07
N ASN A 46 2.67 9.25 -3.71
CA ASN A 46 1.49 9.66 -2.98
C ASN A 46 1.83 10.17 -1.57
N SER A 47 2.71 9.49 -0.84
CA SER A 47 3.19 9.96 0.46
C SER A 47 3.95 11.28 0.38
N LEU A 48 4.75 11.51 -0.68
CA LEU A 48 5.41 12.80 -0.91
C LEU A 48 4.41 13.94 -1.14
N LYS A 49 3.33 13.67 -1.89
CA LYS A 49 2.24 14.63 -2.06
C LYS A 49 1.54 14.94 -0.74
N GLU A 50 1.29 13.91 0.07
CA GLU A 50 0.67 14.06 1.40
C GLU A 50 1.53 14.92 2.33
N VAL A 51 2.85 14.71 2.35
CA VAL A 51 3.79 15.56 3.11
C VAL A 51 3.72 17.01 2.65
N ASN A 52 3.67 17.25 1.33
CA ASN A 52 3.51 18.61 0.80
C ASN A 52 2.17 19.25 1.23
N THR A 53 1.08 18.48 1.24
CA THR A 53 -0.22 18.96 1.74
C THR A 53 -0.12 19.37 3.21
N LEU A 54 0.48 18.54 4.07
CA LEU A 54 0.66 18.84 5.49
C LEU A 54 1.51 20.11 5.72
N GLN A 55 2.57 20.28 4.92
CA GLN A 55 3.42 21.48 4.98
C GLN A 55 2.64 22.75 4.60
N ASN A 56 1.80 22.69 3.57
CA ASN A 56 0.98 23.82 3.15
C ASN A 56 -0.11 24.14 4.17
N GLU A 57 -0.77 23.14 4.74
CA GLU A 57 -1.78 23.30 5.79
C GLU A 57 -1.17 23.97 7.04
N ALA A 58 -0.01 23.50 7.50
CA ALA A 58 0.69 24.12 8.62
C ALA A 58 1.06 25.59 8.35
N ALA A 59 1.50 25.90 7.13
CA ALA A 59 1.83 27.26 6.72
C ALA A 59 0.58 28.16 6.68
N GLU A 60 -0.52 27.67 6.10
CA GLU A 60 -1.80 28.40 6.02
C GLU A 60 -2.37 28.70 7.40
N LEU A 61 -2.38 27.70 8.30
CA LEU A 61 -2.83 27.88 9.68
C LEU A 61 -1.94 28.86 10.44
N SER A 62 -0.62 28.80 10.24
CA SER A 62 0.32 29.74 10.86
C SER A 62 0.08 31.18 10.40
N VAL A 63 -0.12 31.40 9.09
CA VAL A 63 -0.45 32.71 8.53
C VAL A 63 -1.80 33.20 9.06
N THR A 64 -2.80 32.33 9.07
CA THR A 64 -4.15 32.70 9.53
C THR A 64 -4.14 33.04 11.01
N ALA A 65 -3.42 32.29 11.86
CA ALA A 65 -3.28 32.60 13.28
C ALA A 65 -2.55 33.94 13.53
N ALA A 66 -1.58 34.30 12.69
CA ALA A 66 -0.88 35.58 12.79
C ALA A 66 -1.78 36.78 12.39
N LEU A 67 -2.63 36.60 11.38
CA LEU A 67 -3.49 37.67 10.85
C LEU A 67 -4.84 37.78 11.58
N ASN A 68 -5.40 36.66 12.00
CA ASN A 68 -6.74 36.55 12.59
C ASN A 68 -6.72 35.53 13.75
N PRO A 69 -6.11 35.89 14.90
CA PRO A 69 -5.95 34.96 16.02
C PRO A 69 -7.27 34.42 16.58
N ASP A 70 -8.38 35.16 16.45
CA ASP A 70 -9.70 34.72 16.92
C ASP A 70 -10.37 33.66 16.02
N LYS A 71 -9.77 33.36 14.85
CA LYS A 71 -10.32 32.45 13.84
C LYS A 71 -9.67 31.06 13.83
N VAL A 72 -8.60 30.86 14.59
CA VAL A 72 -7.80 29.62 14.60
C VAL A 72 -7.42 29.26 16.03
N ASP A 73 -7.56 27.99 16.40
CA ASP A 73 -7.06 27.51 17.69
C ASP A 73 -5.52 27.37 17.64
N ALA A 74 -4.82 27.89 18.65
CA ALA A 74 -3.38 27.76 18.76
C ALA A 74 -2.91 26.29 18.79
N HIS A 75 -3.73 25.37 19.31
CA HIS A 75 -3.45 23.94 19.29
C HIS A 75 -3.47 23.39 17.87
N ASP A 76 -4.40 23.83 17.01
CA ASP A 76 -4.50 23.34 15.64
C ASP A 76 -3.26 23.71 14.82
N VAL A 77 -2.76 24.94 14.98
CA VAL A 77 -1.48 25.37 14.36
C VAL A 77 -0.34 24.48 14.83
N THR A 78 -0.23 24.28 16.14
CA THR A 78 0.87 23.50 16.74
C THR A 78 0.80 22.03 16.29
N ILE A 79 -0.39 21.44 16.24
CA ILE A 79 -0.60 20.07 15.78
C ILE A 79 -0.28 19.94 14.29
N ALA A 80 -0.72 20.90 13.47
CA ALA A 80 -0.43 20.91 12.04
C ALA A 80 1.07 21.01 11.79
N THR A 81 1.78 21.93 12.47
CA THR A 81 3.24 22.05 12.40
C THR A 81 3.93 20.75 12.83
N ALA A 82 3.53 20.14 13.95
CA ALA A 82 4.13 18.90 14.43
C ALA A 82 3.92 17.73 13.45
N LYS A 83 2.72 17.61 12.85
CA LYS A 83 2.44 16.61 11.80
C LYS A 83 3.35 16.82 10.59
N ALA A 84 3.46 18.06 10.13
CA ALA A 84 4.22 18.39 8.94
C ALA A 84 5.73 18.12 9.14
N GLU A 85 6.29 18.51 10.29
CA GLU A 85 7.68 18.21 10.68
C GLU A 85 7.95 16.71 10.78
N LEU A 86 7.07 15.96 11.47
CA LEU A 86 7.21 14.52 11.61
C LEU A 86 7.16 13.81 10.25
N ALA A 87 6.19 14.16 9.40
CA ALA A 87 6.03 13.59 8.07
C ALA A 87 7.25 13.88 7.18
N LEU A 88 7.78 15.11 7.23
CA LEU A 88 8.99 15.49 6.50
C LEU A 88 10.21 14.72 6.99
N ASN A 89 10.40 14.60 8.30
CA ASN A 89 11.52 13.86 8.89
C ASN A 89 11.47 12.39 8.49
N LEU A 90 10.29 11.75 8.58
CA LEU A 90 10.12 10.37 8.14
C LEU A 90 10.44 10.21 6.65
N THR A 91 9.93 11.11 5.81
CA THR A 91 10.18 11.12 4.36
C THR A 91 11.67 11.23 4.05
N LYS A 92 12.38 12.14 4.73
CA LYS A 92 13.82 12.30 4.56
C LYS A 92 14.57 11.00 4.86
N ASN A 93 14.24 10.34 5.96
CA ASN A 93 14.83 9.05 6.32
C ASN A 93 14.61 7.98 5.24
N VAL A 94 13.41 7.93 4.64
CA VAL A 94 13.11 6.99 3.55
C VAL A 94 13.93 7.32 2.30
N VAL A 95 13.98 8.60 1.89
CA VAL A 95 14.77 9.06 0.74
C VAL A 95 16.25 8.74 0.94
N ASP A 96 16.81 9.03 2.11
CA ASP A 96 18.20 8.73 2.45
C ASP A 96 18.48 7.22 2.31
N ARG A 97 17.56 6.36 2.76
CA ARG A 97 17.69 4.91 2.65
C ARG A 97 17.61 4.42 1.19
N VAL A 98 16.74 5.01 0.39
CA VAL A 98 16.61 4.71 -1.06
C VAL A 98 17.89 5.11 -1.81
N VAL A 99 18.41 6.31 -1.53
CA VAL A 99 19.67 6.78 -2.12
C VAL A 99 20.84 5.88 -1.72
N GLN A 100 20.91 5.48 -0.45
CA GLN A 100 21.93 4.55 0.02
C GLN A 100 21.83 3.19 -0.69
N GLY A 101 20.62 2.61 -0.77
CA GLY A 101 20.41 1.33 -1.46
C GLY A 101 20.80 1.40 -2.93
N TYR A 102 20.53 2.53 -3.60
CA TYR A 102 20.98 2.75 -4.98
C TYR A 102 22.52 2.80 -5.10
N LYS A 103 23.19 3.52 -4.20
CA LYS A 103 24.66 3.56 -4.13
C LYS A 103 25.24 2.16 -3.88
N ASP A 104 24.65 1.39 -2.97
CA ASP A 104 25.11 0.05 -2.63
C ASP A 104 25.03 -0.90 -3.85
N ILE A 105 23.94 -0.84 -4.62
CA ILE A 105 23.78 -1.64 -5.86
C ILE A 105 24.86 -1.31 -6.90
N ILE A 106 25.21 -0.02 -7.06
CA ILE A 106 26.22 0.42 -8.02
C ILE A 106 27.64 0.06 -7.56
N ASN A 107 27.92 0.24 -6.27
CA ASN A 107 29.25 -0.01 -5.69
C ASN A 107 29.53 -1.51 -5.47
N LEU A 108 28.51 -2.38 -5.46
CA LEU A 108 28.67 -3.83 -5.39
C LEU A 108 29.27 -4.44 -6.67
N ARG A 109 29.50 -3.64 -7.72
CA ARG A 109 30.11 -4.08 -8.97
C ARG A 109 31.63 -3.97 -8.97
#